data_AF-A0A942FYQ8-F1
#
_entry.id   AF-A0A942FYQ8-F1
#
_cell.length_a   1.000
_cell.length_b   1.000
_cell.length_c   1.000
_cell.angle_alpha   90.00
_cell.angle_beta   90.00
_cell.angle_gamma   90.00
#
_symmetry.space_group_name_H-M   'P 1'
#
loop_
_entity.id
_entity.type
_entity.pdbx_description
1 polymer ?
#
loop_
_entity_poly.entity_id
_entity_poly.type
_entity_poly.pdbx_seq_one_letter_code
_entity_poly.pdbx_strand_id
1 'polypeptide(L)'
;MTTARVLWLLIALSACAPAVQPEAVQVLHLTFSADAWGGLPFTAEARQRALVQALLDRRVERLEQAVATTVDIQPASVLLSVQRFTAFFEVDARGGLPIVSSGYHLELQLAQSAPAVYARLTNRATGITRGLRLDPARLALRQSENP
;
A
#
# COMPACT_ATOMS: atom_id res chain seq x y z
N MET A 1 47.44 -12.27 62.16
CA MET A 1 46.63 -11.09 61.77
C MET A 1 46.17 -11.29 60.34
N THR A 2 44.87 -11.52 60.20
CA THR A 2 44.13 -11.95 59.00
C THR A 2 43.49 -10.76 58.31
N THR A 3 43.62 -10.64 57.00
CA THR A 3 42.75 -9.78 56.18
C THR A 3 42.31 -10.52 54.92
N ALA A 4 41.12 -11.11 55.03
CA ALA A 4 40.36 -11.63 53.90
C ALA A 4 39.82 -10.45 53.07
N ARG A 5 40.08 -10.46 51.76
CA ARG A 5 39.44 -9.55 50.81
C ARG A 5 38.19 -10.22 50.25
N VAL A 6 37.04 -9.78 50.75
CA VAL A 6 35.71 -10.14 50.24
C VAL A 6 35.50 -9.43 48.90
N LEU A 7 35.50 -10.18 47.81
CA LEU A 7 35.18 -9.69 46.48
C LEU A 7 33.64 -9.62 46.35
N TRP A 8 33.11 -8.41 46.23
CA TRP A 8 31.68 -8.18 46.05
C TRP A 8 31.24 -8.66 44.66
N LEU A 9 30.40 -9.70 44.66
CA LEU A 9 29.58 -10.12 43.53
C LEU A 9 28.56 -9.01 43.23
N LEU A 10 28.72 -8.31 42.11
CA LEU A 10 27.65 -7.50 41.52
C LEU A 10 26.88 -8.39 40.55
N ILE A 11 25.81 -9.01 41.05
CA ILE A 11 24.77 -9.64 40.23
C ILE A 11 23.99 -8.50 39.58
N ALA A 12 24.38 -8.11 38.36
CA ALA A 12 23.57 -7.26 37.52
C ALA A 12 22.38 -8.09 37.02
N LEU A 13 21.28 -8.06 37.76
CA LEU A 13 19.96 -8.46 37.28
C LEU A 13 19.53 -7.47 36.18
N SER A 14 19.94 -7.73 34.95
CA SER A 14 19.32 -7.14 33.77
C SER A 14 17.90 -7.70 33.70
N ALA A 15 16.94 -6.92 34.20
CA ALA A 15 15.54 -7.17 34.04
C ALA A 15 15.24 -7.46 32.57
N CYS A 16 14.81 -8.70 32.29
CA CYS A 16 14.26 -9.11 31.02
C CYS A 16 12.90 -8.40 30.88
N ALA A 17 12.92 -7.12 30.48
CA ALA A 17 11.73 -6.49 29.94
C ALA A 17 11.44 -7.24 28.63
N PRO A 18 10.25 -7.83 28.45
CA PRO A 18 9.90 -8.37 27.15
C PRO A 18 9.96 -7.21 26.16
N ALA A 19 10.94 -7.24 25.27
CA ALA A 19 10.96 -6.36 24.13
C ALA A 19 9.65 -6.63 23.38
N VAL A 20 8.73 -5.67 23.44
CA VAL A 20 7.53 -5.69 22.61
C VAL A 20 8.04 -5.67 21.18
N GLN A 21 8.12 -6.84 20.55
CA GLN A 21 8.56 -6.93 19.18
C GLN A 21 7.54 -6.16 18.35
N PRO A 22 7.97 -5.17 17.55
CA PRO A 22 7.06 -4.47 16.67
C PRO A 22 6.42 -5.51 15.75
N GLU A 23 5.09 -5.59 15.78
CA GLU A 23 4.35 -6.52 14.95
C GLU A 23 4.74 -6.30 13.48
N ALA A 24 5.11 -7.38 12.79
CA ALA A 24 5.49 -7.29 11.39
C ALA A 24 4.30 -6.77 10.57
N VAL A 25 4.55 -5.74 9.77
CA VAL A 25 3.50 -5.09 8.97
C VAL A 25 3.68 -5.44 7.51
N GLN A 26 2.59 -5.89 6.88
CA GLN A 26 2.55 -6.20 5.46
C GLN A 26 2.01 -5.01 4.67
N VAL A 27 2.71 -4.64 3.60
CA VAL A 27 2.24 -3.66 2.62
C VAL A 27 1.70 -4.41 1.40
N LEU A 28 0.47 -4.08 1.01
CA LEU A 28 -0.23 -4.67 -0.12
C LEU A 28 -0.40 -3.62 -1.21
N HIS A 29 0.07 -3.93 -2.41
CA HIS A 29 -0.10 -3.10 -3.59
C HIS A 29 -1.18 -3.71 -4.49
N LEU A 30 -2.28 -3.00 -4.66
CA LEU A 30 -3.41 -3.42 -5.47
C LEU A 30 -3.61 -2.44 -6.62
N THR A 31 -3.93 -2.97 -7.81
CA THR A 31 -4.25 -2.16 -8.99
C THR A 31 -5.67 -2.46 -9.45
N PHE A 32 -6.46 -1.41 -9.65
CA PHE A 32 -7.86 -1.49 -10.08
C PHE A 32 -8.07 -0.78 -11.41
N SER A 33 -8.99 -1.30 -12.23
CA SER A 33 -9.42 -0.60 -13.44
C SER A 33 -10.17 0.69 -13.10
N ALA A 34 -10.11 1.67 -14.00
CA ALA A 34 -10.85 2.93 -13.83
C ALA A 34 -12.37 2.72 -13.80
N ASP A 35 -12.87 1.76 -14.58
CA ASP A 35 -14.31 1.46 -14.69
C ASP A 35 -14.89 1.00 -13.35
N ALA A 36 -14.11 0.27 -12.55
CA ALA A 36 -14.52 -0.16 -11.23
C ALA A 36 -14.82 1.03 -10.29
N TRP A 37 -14.26 2.21 -10.57
CA TRP A 37 -14.31 3.40 -9.72
C TRP A 37 -15.04 4.60 -10.34
N GLY A 38 -15.74 4.40 -11.46
CA GLY A 38 -16.54 5.44 -12.13
C GLY A 38 -15.74 6.38 -13.03
N GLY A 39 -14.57 5.93 -13.49
CA GLY A 39 -13.68 6.70 -14.37
C GLY A 39 -12.49 7.27 -13.63
N LEU A 40 -11.74 8.16 -14.29
CA LEU A 40 -10.51 8.77 -13.77
C LEU A 40 -10.74 10.25 -13.46
N PRO A 41 -10.05 10.81 -12.46
CA PRO A 41 -10.13 12.24 -12.13
C PRO A 41 -9.29 13.12 -13.07
N PHE A 42 -9.01 12.67 -14.31
CA PHE A 42 -8.22 13.42 -15.28
C PHE A 42 -9.12 13.99 -16.39
N THR A 43 -8.95 15.26 -16.71
CA THR A 43 -9.66 15.89 -17.83
C THR A 43 -9.24 15.26 -19.16
N ALA A 44 -10.09 15.38 -20.18
CA ALA A 44 -9.73 14.95 -21.54
C ALA A 44 -8.49 15.70 -22.05
N GLU A 45 -8.40 17.01 -21.77
CA GLU A 45 -7.27 17.86 -22.15
C GLU A 45 -5.96 17.40 -21.49
N ALA A 46 -5.97 17.09 -20.19
CA ALA A 46 -4.77 16.62 -19.49
C ALA A 46 -4.26 15.29 -20.08
N ARG A 47 -5.16 14.35 -20.36
CA ARG A 47 -4.82 13.07 -21.00
C ARG A 47 -4.28 13.25 -22.41
N GLN A 48 -4.89 14.14 -23.19
CA GLN A 48 -4.42 14.45 -24.54
C GLN A 48 -3.03 15.10 -24.50
N ARG A 49 -2.78 16.03 -23.57
CA ARG A 49 -1.45 16.63 -23.39
C ARG A 49 -0.41 15.58 -23.03
N ALA A 50 -0.70 14.68 -22.10
CA ALA A 50 0.21 13.61 -21.73
C ALA A 50 0.54 12.68 -22.91
N LEU A 51 -0.48 12.31 -23.70
CA LEU A 51 -0.30 11.52 -24.92
C LEU A 51 0.61 12.23 -25.93
N VAL A 52 0.33 13.51 -26.23
CA VAL A 52 1.13 14.30 -27.17
C VAL A 52 2.57 14.43 -26.66
N GLN A 53 2.77 14.71 -25.38
CA GLN A 53 4.10 14.84 -24.79
C GLN A 53 4.89 13.54 -24.85
N ALA A 54 4.26 12.40 -24.50
CA ALA A 54 4.88 11.09 -24.61
C ALA A 54 5.36 10.81 -26.04
N LEU A 55 4.51 11.10 -27.04
CA LEU A 55 4.81 10.88 -28.45
C LEU A 55 5.93 11.76 -28.97
N LEU A 56 5.94 13.06 -28.62
CA LEU A 56 6.98 14.00 -29.03
C LEU A 56 8.34 13.62 -28.46
N ASP A 57 8.39 13.25 -27.18
CA ASP A 57 9.63 12.95 -26.49
C ASP A 57 10.05 11.47 -26.59
N ARG A 58 9.22 10.62 -27.21
CA ARG A 58 9.38 9.16 -27.27
C ARG A 58 9.66 8.54 -25.90
N ARG A 59 8.90 8.97 -24.90
CA ARG A 59 9.09 8.58 -23.50
C ARG A 59 7.83 7.96 -22.90
N VAL A 60 7.95 7.54 -21.65
CA VAL A 60 6.79 7.25 -20.80
C VAL A 60 6.36 8.55 -20.13
N GLU A 61 5.10 8.94 -20.32
CA GLU A 61 4.47 10.05 -19.61
C GLU A 61 3.41 9.50 -18.67
N ARG A 62 3.42 9.95 -17.41
CA ARG A 62 2.49 9.47 -16.39
C ARG A 62 1.88 10.62 -15.61
N LEU A 63 0.57 10.69 -15.63
CA LEU A 63 -0.22 11.53 -14.74
C LEU A 63 -0.56 10.72 -13.49
N GLU A 64 -0.34 11.30 -12.32
CA GLU A 64 -0.76 10.73 -11.04
C GLU A 64 -1.52 11.77 -10.24
N GLN A 65 -2.61 11.32 -9.61
CA GLN A 65 -3.40 12.17 -8.72
C GLN A 65 -3.83 11.37 -7.50
N ALA A 66 -3.50 11.89 -6.32
CA ALA A 66 -4.01 11.36 -5.06
C ALA A 66 -5.53 11.53 -5.00
N VAL A 67 -6.22 10.46 -4.61
CA VAL A 67 -7.67 10.43 -4.51
C VAL A 67 -8.06 10.24 -3.06
N ALA A 68 -8.90 11.15 -2.56
CA ALA A 68 -9.37 11.07 -1.19
C ALA A 68 -10.26 9.82 -1.02
N THR A 69 -10.00 9.05 0.03
CA THR A 69 -10.74 7.83 0.35
C THR A 69 -11.28 7.82 1.76
N THR A 70 -12.39 7.13 1.97
CA THR A 70 -12.71 6.55 3.29
C THR A 70 -12.53 5.05 3.25
N VAL A 71 -12.16 4.49 4.40
CA VAL A 71 -12.09 3.05 4.60
C VAL A 71 -12.89 2.69 5.85
N ASP A 72 -13.87 1.79 5.70
CA ASP A 72 -14.61 1.19 6.80
C ASP A 72 -14.19 -0.28 6.91
N ILE A 73 -13.71 -0.68 8.08
CA ILE A 73 -13.04 -1.97 8.29
C ILE A 73 -13.90 -2.87 9.16
N GLN A 74 -14.04 -4.14 8.76
CA GLN A 74 -14.70 -5.17 9.53
C GLN A 74 -13.80 -6.41 9.67
N PRO A 75 -13.49 -6.86 10.90
CA PRO A 75 -13.88 -6.27 12.19
C PRO A 75 -13.10 -4.98 12.51
N ALA A 76 -13.72 -4.05 13.25
CA ALA A 76 -13.14 -2.74 13.58
C ALA A 76 -11.87 -2.81 14.48
N SER A 77 -11.60 -3.97 15.08
CA SER A 77 -10.42 -4.22 15.92
C SER A 77 -9.13 -4.42 15.11
N VAL A 78 -9.20 -4.50 13.78
CA VAL A 78 -8.02 -4.71 12.94
C VAL A 78 -7.42 -3.38 12.51
N LEU A 79 -6.11 -3.25 12.70
CA LEU A 79 -5.32 -2.14 12.20
C LEU A 79 -5.07 -2.30 10.70
N LEU A 80 -5.91 -1.64 9.89
CA LEU A 80 -5.70 -1.45 8.46
C LEU A 80 -5.61 0.04 8.16
N SER A 81 -4.59 0.44 7.41
CA SER A 81 -4.40 1.81 6.95
C SER A 81 -4.30 1.87 5.44
N VAL A 82 -4.93 2.87 4.83
CA VAL A 82 -4.70 3.22 3.42
C VAL A 82 -3.53 4.19 3.39
N GLN A 83 -2.39 3.73 2.87
CA GLN A 83 -1.18 4.56 2.75
C GLN A 83 -1.25 5.45 1.52
N ARG A 84 -1.76 4.90 0.42
CA ARG A 84 -1.88 5.62 -0.84
C ARG A 84 -3.09 5.13 -1.62
N PHE A 85 -3.85 6.06 -2.18
CA PHE A 85 -4.82 5.77 -3.22
C PHE A 85 -4.64 6.80 -4.34
N THR A 86 -4.10 6.35 -5.46
CA THR A 86 -3.66 7.23 -6.55
C THR A 86 -4.29 6.77 -7.85
N ALA A 87 -5.02 7.66 -8.51
CA ALA A 87 -5.38 7.44 -9.91
C ALA A 87 -4.15 7.68 -10.79
N PHE A 88 -3.98 6.87 -11.83
CA PHE A 88 -2.90 7.05 -12.80
C PHE A 88 -3.42 6.96 -14.23
N PHE A 89 -2.75 7.69 -15.11
CA PHE A 89 -2.89 7.59 -16.56
C PHE A 89 -1.49 7.65 -17.16
N GLU A 90 -1.09 6.58 -17.83
CA GLU A 90 0.25 6.38 -18.35
C GLU A 90 0.21 6.12 -19.84
N VAL A 91 1.14 6.74 -20.56
CA VAL A 91 1.35 6.55 -21.99
C VAL A 91 2.80 6.19 -22.21
N ASP A 92 3.05 4.98 -22.71
CA ASP A 92 4.37 4.54 -23.16
C ASP A 92 4.50 4.69 -24.67
N ALA A 93 5.29 5.67 -25.12
CA ALA A 93 5.51 5.97 -26.53
C ALA A 93 6.93 5.61 -27.01
N ARG A 94 7.69 4.81 -26.26
CA ARG A 94 9.05 4.40 -26.63
C ARG A 94 9.09 3.52 -27.89
N GLY A 95 8.04 2.72 -28.10
CA GLY A 95 7.95 1.64 -29.11
C GLY A 95 7.26 1.99 -30.42
N GLY A 96 7.13 3.27 -30.78
CA GLY A 96 6.46 3.71 -32.02
C GLY A 96 4.94 3.88 -31.86
N LEU A 97 4.20 2.79 -31.64
CA LEU A 97 2.77 2.89 -31.28
C LEU A 97 2.64 3.08 -29.76
N PRO A 98 1.91 4.13 -29.31
CA PRO A 98 1.78 4.39 -27.89
C PRO A 98 0.88 3.35 -27.21
N ILE A 99 1.33 2.82 -26.08
CA ILE A 99 0.54 1.95 -25.21
C ILE A 99 -0.01 2.79 -24.07
N VAL A 100 -1.33 2.75 -23.86
CA VAL A 100 -2.00 3.52 -22.81
C VAL A 100 -2.46 2.57 -21.71
N SER A 101 -2.07 2.86 -20.47
CA SER A 101 -2.55 2.17 -19.27
C SER A 101 -3.14 3.17 -18.29
N SER A 102 -4.20 2.79 -17.58
CA SER A 102 -4.84 3.70 -16.62
C SER A 102 -5.66 2.96 -15.58
N GLY A 103 -5.79 3.55 -14.40
CA GLY A 103 -6.52 2.94 -13.30
C GLY A 103 -6.21 3.59 -11.97
N TYR A 104 -6.25 2.78 -10.92
CA TYR A 104 -5.99 3.19 -9.55
C TYR A 104 -4.99 2.26 -8.90
N HIS A 105 -4.00 2.83 -8.24
CA HIS A 105 -3.13 2.12 -7.31
C HIS A 105 -3.58 2.37 -5.89
N LEU A 106 -3.68 1.29 -5.13
CA LEU A 106 -3.99 1.31 -3.71
C LEU A 106 -2.87 0.61 -2.95
N GLU A 107 -2.28 1.33 -2.00
CA GLU A 107 -1.33 0.78 -1.05
C GLU A 107 -2.02 0.68 0.31
N LEU A 108 -2.16 -0.54 0.78
CA LEU A 108 -2.73 -0.86 2.08
C LEU A 108 -1.62 -1.34 3.00
N GLN A 109 -1.73 -0.97 4.26
CA GLN A 109 -0.87 -1.47 5.32
C GLN A 109 -1.74 -2.24 6.32
N LEU A 110 -1.35 -3.47 6.60
CA LEU A 110 -2.08 -4.40 7.46
C LEU A 110 -1.11 -5.19 8.30
N ALA A 111 -1.46 -5.46 9.56
CA ALA A 111 -0.65 -6.30 10.42
C ALA A 111 -0.57 -7.73 9.85
N GLN A 112 0.63 -8.33 9.81
CA GLN A 112 0.84 -9.63 9.15
C GLN A 112 0.04 -10.75 9.84
N SER A 113 -0.19 -10.64 11.14
CA SER A 113 -0.97 -11.60 11.92
C SER A 113 -2.49 -11.35 11.89
N ALA A 114 -2.94 -10.33 11.17
CA ALA A 114 -4.34 -9.95 11.14
C ALA A 114 -5.23 -11.09 10.58
N PRO A 115 -6.43 -11.28 11.13
CA PRO A 115 -7.41 -12.19 10.55
C PRO A 115 -7.85 -11.69 9.17
N ALA A 116 -8.58 -12.54 8.43
CA ALA A 116 -9.21 -12.10 7.19
C ALA A 116 -10.15 -10.91 7.47
N VAL A 117 -9.99 -9.85 6.68
CA VAL A 117 -10.65 -8.55 6.87
C VAL A 117 -11.49 -8.22 5.64
N TYR A 118 -12.62 -7.58 5.88
CA TYR A 118 -13.38 -6.92 4.83
C TYR A 118 -13.25 -5.40 4.98
N ALA A 119 -12.67 -4.75 3.99
CA ALA A 119 -12.55 -3.30 3.92
C ALA A 119 -13.51 -2.75 2.87
N ARG A 120 -14.38 -1.81 3.24
CA ARG A 120 -15.15 -1.01 2.28
C ARG A 120 -14.39 0.27 2.02
N LEU A 121 -14.03 0.49 0.76
CA LEU A 121 -13.34 1.68 0.31
C LEU A 121 -14.29 2.53 -0.50
N THR A 122 -14.36 3.82 -0.19
CA THR A 122 -15.13 4.79 -0.96
C THR A 122 -14.20 5.79 -1.60
N ASN A 123 -14.26 5.90 -2.92
CA ASN A 123 -13.63 6.98 -3.65
C ASN A 123 -14.46 8.24 -3.43
N ARG A 124 -13.93 9.24 -2.71
CA ARG A 124 -14.68 10.46 -2.39
C ARG A 124 -14.90 11.38 -3.59
N ALA A 125 -14.10 11.25 -4.65
CA ALA A 125 -14.29 12.04 -5.86
C ALA A 125 -15.50 11.56 -6.67
N THR A 126 -15.76 10.25 -6.71
CA THR A 126 -16.86 9.67 -7.49
C THR A 126 -18.04 9.17 -6.65
N GLY A 127 -17.88 9.08 -5.33
CA GLY A 127 -18.88 8.52 -4.40
C GLY A 127 -19.00 7.00 -4.46
N ILE A 128 -18.22 6.32 -5.30
CA ILE A 128 -18.33 4.87 -5.50
C ILE A 128 -17.66 4.12 -4.36
N THR A 129 -18.40 3.16 -3.78
CA THR A 129 -17.90 2.25 -2.75
C THR A 129 -17.64 0.86 -3.33
N ARG A 130 -16.53 0.25 -2.91
CA ARG A 130 -16.13 -1.13 -3.23
C ARG A 130 -15.70 -1.90 -2.00
N GLY A 131 -16.06 -3.18 -1.97
CA GLY A 131 -15.63 -4.11 -0.95
C GLY A 131 -14.36 -4.86 -1.35
N LEU A 132 -13.38 -4.90 -0.47
CA LEU A 132 -12.18 -5.72 -0.60
C LEU A 132 -12.15 -6.74 0.53
N ARG A 133 -12.04 -8.01 0.17
CA ARG A 133 -11.74 -9.08 1.12
C ARG A 133 -10.24 -9.35 1.09
N LEU A 134 -9.59 -9.11 2.23
CA LEU A 134 -8.16 -9.27 2.41
C LEU A 134 -7.94 -10.48 3.33
N ASP A 135 -7.15 -11.43 2.89
CA ASP A 135 -6.78 -12.61 3.66
C ASP A 135 -5.24 -12.68 3.71
N PRO A 136 -4.61 -12.13 4.76
CA PRO A 136 -3.16 -11.97 4.84
C PRO A 136 -2.41 -13.29 4.67
N ALA A 137 -2.95 -14.36 5.26
CA ALA A 137 -2.37 -15.71 5.17
C ALA A 137 -2.30 -16.21 3.73
N ARG A 138 -3.32 -15.92 2.91
CA ARG A 138 -3.32 -16.29 1.48
C ARG A 138 -2.47 -15.37 0.62
N LEU A 139 -2.36 -14.09 1.00
CA LEU A 139 -1.57 -13.11 0.27
C LEU A 139 -0.07 -13.34 0.44
N ALA A 140 0.38 -13.74 1.64
CA ALA A 140 1.77 -14.09 1.91
C ALA A 140 2.26 -15.28 1.06
N LEU A 141 1.40 -16.29 0.84
CA LEU A 141 1.73 -17.46 0.02
C LEU A 141 1.91 -17.12 -1.46
N ARG A 142 1.10 -16.20 -2.01
CA ARG A 142 1.23 -15.79 -3.42
C ARG A 142 2.46 -14.93 -3.70
N GLN A 143 2.95 -14.20 -2.69
CA GLN A 143 4.17 -13.41 -2.83
C GLN A 143 5.44 -14.28 -2.83
N SER A 144 5.42 -15.46 -2.21
CA SER A 144 6.53 -16.42 -2.30
C SER A 144 6.60 -17.19 -3.62
N GLU A 145 5.55 -17.14 -4.46
CA GLU A 145 5.44 -17.89 -5.71
C GLU A 145 5.79 -17.08 -6.97
N ASN A 146 6.01 -15.77 -6.86
CA ASN A 146 6.48 -14.90 -7.97
C ASN A 146 7.77 -14.16 -7.56
N PRO A 147 8.94 -14.80 -7.67
CA PRO A 147 10.25 -14.15 -7.53
C PRO A 147 10.62 -13.30 -8.75
#